data_AF-A0AAN0JYI9-F1
#
_entry.id   AF-A0AAN0JYI9-F1
#
_cell.length_a   1.000
_cell.length_b   1.000
_cell.length_c   1.000
_cell.angle_alpha   90.00
_cell.angle_beta   90.00
_cell.angle_gamma   90.00
#
_symmetry.space_group_name_H-M   'P 1'
#
loop_
_entity.id
_entity.type
_entity.pdbx_description
1 polymer ?
#
loop_
_entity_poly.entity_id
_entity_poly.type
_entity_poly.pdbx_seq_one_letter_code
_entity_poly.pdbx_strand_id
1 'polypeptide(L)'
;MNTSVSSLKEDLRTLGAIDVIANRAIALTRQCTGYLTSDQEEEGKEGEEREVDVHFMKLFRQLKLLENILCMSKGNQSYLTMFDGSIFISEISKFLVLLGDYLISKDLSTRHTFIVTETLLGTLRVFLNITHDNALASYRVGEQEKIIDSICNFTFKLAQSVPVIQQFDILVLCLSLLINLLEESSTNVQHMCSVFIDVASTSSNPYGDMLATQALVKLFLTHYERGESASVEVPTPTKQVISHESPAKSPKVRKDLTSTFTSRMKSGIQPVPKKMKERKEEKMEEDKAEDKEQDEEEEEEEEEEEEEEGNISFDPLIFKREDFDSALSQAGKHMEDSIISSYSAVLVALLIQNDSEFALNVKNKLPGGNFSSLIKVLKEFLLFMNMASSGSTRSGLDSVQRILKFLSAMD
;
A
#
# COMPACT_ATOMS: atom_id res chain seq x y z
N MET A 1 0.38 27.76 2.06
CA MET A 1 1.41 26.78 1.64
C MET A 1 0.93 25.81 0.55
N ASN A 2 -0.35 25.40 0.47
CA ASN A 2 -0.84 24.50 -0.59
C ASN A 2 -0.91 25.10 -2.02
N THR A 3 -0.94 26.42 -2.16
CA THR A 3 -0.96 27.12 -3.46
C THR A 3 0.36 27.03 -4.22
N SER A 4 1.49 26.94 -3.52
CA SER A 4 2.81 26.88 -4.16
C SER A 4 3.11 25.50 -4.79
N VAL A 5 2.71 24.41 -4.13
CA VAL A 5 2.93 23.05 -4.65
C VAL A 5 1.98 22.71 -5.80
N SER A 6 0.73 23.17 -5.73
CA SER A 6 -0.22 23.03 -6.86
C SER A 6 0.25 23.82 -8.07
N SER A 7 0.68 25.08 -7.88
CA SER A 7 1.30 25.90 -8.93
C SER A 7 2.49 25.19 -9.56
N LEU A 8 3.42 24.63 -8.76
CA LEU A 8 4.59 23.93 -9.30
C LEU A 8 4.20 22.71 -10.16
N LYS A 9 3.21 21.93 -9.74
CA LYS A 9 2.73 20.77 -10.51
C LYS A 9 2.10 21.19 -11.84
N GLU A 10 1.48 22.36 -11.90
CA GLU A 10 0.96 22.95 -13.13
C GLU A 10 2.08 23.52 -14.01
N ASP A 11 3.07 24.16 -13.41
CA ASP A 11 4.25 24.69 -14.09
C ASP A 11 5.03 23.56 -14.78
N LEU A 12 5.22 22.41 -14.12
CA LEU A 12 5.83 21.23 -14.73
C LEU A 12 5.10 20.77 -16.00
N ARG A 13 3.77 20.90 -16.04
CA ARG A 13 2.97 20.54 -17.20
C ARG A 13 3.11 21.59 -18.30
N THR A 14 2.95 22.87 -17.97
CA THR A 14 2.96 23.96 -18.96
C THR A 14 4.33 24.18 -19.58
N LEU A 15 5.41 23.85 -18.87
CA LEU A 15 6.78 23.93 -19.35
C LEU A 15 7.26 22.66 -20.08
N GLY A 16 6.38 21.66 -20.29
CA GLY A 16 6.72 20.42 -21.00
C GLY A 16 7.61 19.44 -20.21
N ALA A 17 7.83 19.68 -18.91
CA ALA A 17 8.64 18.77 -18.08
C ALA A 17 7.96 17.40 -17.90
N ILE A 18 6.62 17.36 -17.89
CA ILE A 18 5.87 16.09 -17.84
C ILE A 18 6.18 15.22 -19.07
N ASP A 19 6.38 15.81 -20.25
CA ASP A 19 6.68 15.05 -21.47
C ASP A 19 8.03 14.35 -21.36
N VAL A 20 9.03 15.05 -20.81
CA VAL A 20 10.36 14.49 -20.57
C VAL A 20 10.28 13.34 -19.56
N ILE A 21 9.52 13.51 -18.48
CA ILE A 21 9.36 12.50 -17.42
C ILE A 21 8.59 11.28 -17.96
N ALA A 22 7.51 11.49 -18.70
CA ALA A 22 6.70 10.44 -19.31
C ALA A 22 7.51 9.62 -20.33
N ASN A 23 8.20 10.30 -21.25
CA ASN A 23 9.07 9.64 -22.23
C ASN A 23 10.22 8.87 -21.56
N ARG A 24 10.80 9.44 -20.49
CA ARG A 24 11.84 8.74 -19.71
C ARG A 24 11.31 7.49 -19.04
N ALA A 25 10.11 7.54 -18.46
CA ALA A 25 9.47 6.39 -17.86
C ALA A 25 9.19 5.31 -18.92
N ILE A 26 8.60 5.67 -20.07
CA ILE A 26 8.36 4.74 -21.19
C ILE A 26 9.66 4.08 -21.67
N ALA A 27 10.74 4.86 -21.82
CA ALA A 27 12.03 4.32 -22.26
C ALA A 27 12.62 3.31 -21.26
N LEU A 28 12.57 3.62 -19.96
CA LEU A 28 13.02 2.69 -18.91
C LEU A 28 12.11 1.46 -18.81
N THR A 29 10.81 1.65 -18.96
CA THR A 29 9.83 0.55 -19.02
C THR A 29 10.17 -0.41 -20.14
N ARG A 30 10.39 0.09 -21.37
CA ARG A 30 10.78 -0.74 -22.52
C ARG A 30 12.10 -1.47 -22.29
N GLN A 31 13.06 -0.81 -21.66
CA GLN A 31 14.32 -1.44 -21.28
C GLN A 31 14.10 -2.59 -20.28
N CYS A 32 13.30 -2.37 -19.24
CA CYS A 32 12.94 -3.39 -18.26
C CYS A 32 12.13 -4.54 -18.88
N THR A 33 11.20 -4.23 -19.79
CA THR A 33 10.45 -5.23 -20.56
C THR A 33 11.37 -6.18 -21.32
N GLY A 34 12.46 -5.67 -21.90
CA GLY A 34 13.46 -6.51 -22.57
C GLY A 34 13.97 -7.64 -21.69
N TYR A 35 14.30 -7.34 -20.42
CA TYR A 35 14.74 -8.34 -19.44
C TYR A 35 13.65 -9.32 -19.02
N LEU A 36 12.39 -8.86 -18.92
CA LEU A 36 11.25 -9.72 -18.56
C LEU A 36 10.94 -10.77 -19.65
N THR A 37 11.22 -10.43 -20.90
CA THR A 37 10.97 -11.31 -22.06
C THR A 37 12.18 -12.13 -22.50
N SER A 38 13.37 -11.85 -21.98
CA SER A 38 14.58 -12.58 -22.33
C SER A 38 14.71 -13.85 -21.51
N ASP A 39 14.98 -14.97 -22.16
CA ASP A 39 15.29 -16.25 -21.50
C ASP A 39 16.73 -16.32 -20.96
N GLN A 40 17.48 -15.22 -20.99
CA GLN A 40 18.85 -15.21 -20.50
C GLN A 40 18.88 -15.06 -18.98
N GLU A 41 19.28 -16.13 -18.30
CA GLU A 41 19.69 -16.06 -16.91
C GLU A 41 21.01 -15.26 -16.83
N GLU A 42 20.93 -13.98 -16.47
CA GLU A 42 22.13 -13.22 -16.08
C GLU A 42 22.67 -13.84 -14.78
N GLU A 43 23.60 -14.79 -14.92
CA GLU A 43 24.42 -15.32 -13.83
C GLU A 43 25.31 -14.20 -13.28
N GLY A 44 24.79 -13.45 -12.31
CA GLY A 44 25.58 -12.54 -11.49
C GLY A 44 26.33 -13.30 -10.41
N LYS A 45 27.62 -12.98 -10.21
CA LYS A 45 28.37 -13.44 -9.03
C LYS A 45 27.75 -12.84 -7.77
N GLU A 46 27.64 -13.64 -6.70
CA GLU A 46 27.13 -13.16 -5.42
C GLU A 46 27.91 -11.92 -4.95
N GLY A 47 27.20 -10.79 -4.81
CA GLY A 47 27.75 -9.52 -4.32
C GLY A 47 27.88 -8.40 -5.35
N GLU A 48 27.77 -8.68 -6.65
CA GLU A 48 27.73 -7.65 -7.70
C GLU A 48 26.28 -7.24 -8.03
N GLU A 49 26.02 -5.94 -8.20
CA GLU A 49 24.71 -5.48 -8.67
C GLU A 49 24.54 -5.90 -10.14
N ARG A 50 23.56 -6.77 -10.40
CA ARG A 50 23.22 -7.16 -11.77
C ARG A 50 22.73 -5.95 -12.56
N GLU A 51 23.08 -5.89 -13.83
CA GLU A 51 22.69 -4.78 -14.71
C GLU A 51 21.17 -4.62 -14.76
N VAL A 52 20.44 -5.75 -14.78
CA VAL A 52 18.97 -5.76 -14.66
C VAL A 52 18.47 -5.05 -13.40
N ASP A 53 19.04 -5.33 -12.22
CA ASP A 53 18.64 -4.72 -10.94
C ASP A 53 18.79 -3.19 -10.99
N VAL A 54 19.87 -2.71 -11.59
CA VAL A 54 20.15 -1.27 -11.74
C VAL A 54 19.08 -0.59 -12.61
N HIS A 55 18.64 -1.24 -13.69
CA HIS A 55 17.60 -0.71 -14.57
C HIS A 55 16.23 -0.66 -13.88
N PHE A 56 15.84 -1.71 -13.17
CA PHE A 56 14.62 -1.71 -12.36
C PHE A 56 14.65 -0.63 -11.28
N MET A 57 15.77 -0.45 -10.59
CA MET A 57 15.92 0.63 -9.60
C MET A 57 15.81 2.04 -10.20
N LYS A 58 16.34 2.24 -11.42
CA LYS A 58 16.18 3.51 -12.16
C LYS A 58 14.71 3.74 -12.50
N LEU A 59 14.00 2.71 -12.99
CA LEU A 59 12.57 2.80 -13.29
C LEU A 59 11.76 3.09 -12.02
N PHE A 60 12.00 2.37 -10.93
CA PHE A 60 11.34 2.61 -9.65
C PHE A 60 11.46 4.06 -9.16
N ARG A 61 12.64 4.67 -9.29
CA ARG A 61 12.83 6.10 -8.95
C ARG A 61 12.00 7.03 -9.85
N GLN A 62 11.86 6.70 -11.14
CA GLN A 62 11.01 7.47 -12.05
C GLN A 62 9.52 7.29 -11.73
N LEU A 63 9.09 6.09 -11.36
CA LEU A 63 7.71 5.82 -10.94
C LEU A 63 7.35 6.61 -9.67
N LYS A 64 8.28 6.73 -8.70
CA LYS A 64 8.09 7.59 -7.52
C LYS A 64 7.96 9.07 -7.88
N LEU A 65 8.71 9.55 -8.88
CA LEU A 65 8.57 10.93 -9.35
C LEU A 65 7.19 11.15 -10.00
N LEU A 66 6.74 10.21 -10.83
CA LEU A 66 5.42 10.23 -11.45
C LEU A 66 4.30 10.20 -10.41
N GLU A 67 4.37 9.29 -9.43
CA GLU A 67 3.43 9.20 -8.30
C GLU A 67 3.25 10.57 -7.63
N ASN A 68 4.35 11.25 -7.32
CA ASN A 68 4.32 12.57 -6.69
C ASN A 68 3.70 13.65 -7.57
N ILE A 69 4.02 13.67 -8.87
CA ILE A 69 3.51 14.67 -9.82
C ILE A 69 2.01 14.48 -10.09
N LEU A 70 1.54 13.24 -10.04
CA LEU A 70 0.15 12.87 -10.27
C LEU A 70 -0.73 13.08 -9.04
N CYS A 71 -0.18 12.86 -7.84
CA CYS A 71 -0.90 12.96 -6.58
C CYS A 71 -1.67 14.29 -6.48
N MET A 72 -2.98 14.22 -6.29
CA MET A 72 -3.88 15.37 -6.15
C MET A 72 -3.78 16.40 -7.29
N SER A 73 -3.42 15.99 -8.51
CA SER A 73 -3.28 16.87 -9.67
C SER A 73 -4.15 16.41 -10.84
N LYS A 74 -5.43 16.82 -10.84
CA LYS A 74 -6.41 16.47 -11.89
C LYS A 74 -5.92 16.81 -13.30
N GLY A 75 -5.22 17.93 -13.44
CA GLY A 75 -4.63 18.33 -14.71
C GLY A 75 -3.49 17.41 -15.18
N ASN A 76 -2.61 16.96 -14.28
CA ASN A 76 -1.52 16.04 -14.64
C ASN A 76 -2.03 14.64 -14.91
N GLN A 77 -3.02 14.18 -14.13
CA GLN A 77 -3.72 12.91 -14.36
C GLN A 77 -4.32 12.88 -15.77
N SER A 78 -5.16 13.87 -16.09
CA SER A 78 -5.81 13.98 -17.41
C SER A 78 -4.80 14.10 -18.55
N TYR A 79 -3.72 14.86 -18.34
CA TYR A 79 -2.66 15.02 -19.33
C TYR A 79 -1.96 13.69 -19.65
N LEU A 80 -1.51 12.96 -18.63
CA LEU A 80 -0.86 11.66 -18.84
C LEU A 80 -1.79 10.59 -19.42
N THR A 81 -3.09 10.64 -19.11
CA THR A 81 -4.08 9.75 -19.73
C THR A 81 -4.11 9.90 -21.25
N MET A 82 -3.99 11.13 -21.75
CA MET A 82 -4.06 11.46 -23.18
C MET A 82 -2.70 11.56 -23.86
N PHE A 83 -1.61 11.39 -23.11
CA PHE A 83 -0.24 11.59 -23.58
C PHE A 83 0.06 10.77 -24.83
N ASP A 84 0.41 11.48 -25.91
CA ASP A 84 0.70 10.94 -27.24
C ASP A 84 -0.30 9.86 -27.70
N GLY A 85 -1.60 10.11 -27.54
CA GLY A 85 -2.63 9.14 -27.91
C GLY A 85 -2.70 7.93 -26.96
N SER A 86 -2.49 8.18 -25.66
CA SER A 86 -2.50 7.18 -24.59
C SER A 86 -1.36 6.15 -24.66
N ILE A 87 -0.25 6.46 -25.35
CA ILE A 87 0.94 5.60 -25.41
C ILE A 87 1.47 5.31 -24.01
N PHE A 88 1.47 6.31 -23.11
CA PHE A 88 1.90 6.11 -21.73
C PHE A 88 1.09 5.01 -21.03
N ILE A 89 -0.25 5.04 -21.13
CA ILE A 89 -1.12 4.03 -20.54
C ILE A 89 -0.82 2.65 -21.16
N SER A 90 -0.75 2.55 -22.48
CA SER A 90 -0.49 1.29 -23.18
C SER A 90 0.85 0.65 -22.76
N GLU A 91 1.94 1.42 -22.76
CA GLU A 91 3.28 0.90 -22.45
C GLU A 91 3.40 0.46 -20.99
N ILE A 92 2.89 1.27 -20.06
CA ILE A 92 2.96 0.95 -18.63
C ILE A 92 2.04 -0.24 -18.30
N SER A 93 0.88 -0.38 -18.96
CA SER A 93 -0.02 -1.52 -18.74
C SER A 93 0.58 -2.83 -19.25
N LYS A 94 1.16 -2.83 -20.46
CA LYS A 94 1.87 -4.00 -21.01
C LYS A 94 3.00 -4.44 -20.07
N PHE A 95 3.76 -3.48 -19.56
CA PHE A 95 4.82 -3.76 -18.59
C PHE A 95 4.29 -4.32 -17.29
N LEU A 96 3.19 -3.76 -16.74
CA LEU A 96 2.60 -4.25 -15.49
C LEU A 96 2.16 -5.72 -15.60
N VAL A 97 1.54 -6.09 -16.73
CA VAL A 97 1.14 -7.47 -17.03
C VAL A 97 2.37 -8.39 -17.00
N LEU A 98 3.40 -8.07 -17.79
CA LEU A 98 4.63 -8.86 -17.86
C LEU A 98 5.37 -8.96 -16.53
N LEU A 99 5.37 -7.87 -15.76
CA LEU A 99 6.05 -7.80 -14.48
C LEU A 99 5.46 -8.79 -13.47
N GLY A 100 4.14 -8.86 -13.43
CA GLY A 100 3.44 -9.81 -12.57
C GLY A 100 3.59 -11.25 -13.03
N ASP A 101 3.52 -11.51 -14.34
CA ASP A 101 3.77 -12.85 -14.89
C ASP A 101 5.19 -13.33 -14.56
N TYR A 102 6.17 -12.44 -14.66
CA TYR A 102 7.57 -12.73 -14.28
C TYR A 102 7.70 -13.07 -12.79
N LEU A 103 7.05 -12.30 -11.90
CA LEU A 103 7.06 -12.58 -10.45
C LEU A 103 6.33 -13.89 -10.08
N ILE A 104 5.32 -14.29 -10.84
CA ILE A 104 4.53 -15.50 -10.57
C ILE A 104 5.23 -16.75 -11.14
N SER A 105 5.84 -16.65 -12.33
CA SER A 105 6.31 -17.81 -13.10
C SER A 105 7.79 -18.15 -12.93
N LYS A 106 8.62 -17.22 -12.45
CA LYS A 106 10.07 -17.42 -12.32
C LYS A 106 10.47 -17.57 -10.85
N ASP A 107 11.42 -18.46 -10.60
CA ASP A 107 12.11 -18.52 -9.33
C ASP A 107 13.26 -17.51 -9.35
N LEU A 108 13.10 -16.43 -8.59
CA LEU A 108 14.01 -15.28 -8.59
C LEU A 108 14.77 -15.23 -7.26
N SER A 109 16.02 -14.75 -7.31
CA SER A 109 16.77 -14.50 -6.08
C SER A 109 16.02 -13.49 -5.19
N THR A 110 16.10 -13.66 -3.87
CA THR A 110 15.39 -12.83 -2.89
C THR A 110 15.58 -11.33 -3.12
N ARG A 111 16.81 -10.91 -3.44
CA ARG A 111 17.13 -9.52 -3.76
C ARG A 111 16.35 -9.05 -4.99
N HIS A 112 16.34 -9.82 -6.05
CA HIS A 112 15.68 -9.45 -7.30
C HIS A 112 14.17 -9.43 -7.15
N THR A 113 13.59 -10.44 -6.50
CA THR A 113 12.16 -10.47 -6.15
C THR A 113 11.76 -9.19 -5.45
N PHE A 114 12.54 -8.73 -4.45
CA PHE A 114 12.26 -7.47 -3.77
C PHE A 114 12.26 -6.26 -4.71
N ILE A 115 13.26 -6.12 -5.59
CA ILE A 115 13.39 -4.99 -6.51
C ILE A 115 12.25 -4.95 -7.54
N VAL A 116 11.91 -6.11 -8.08
CA VAL A 116 10.85 -6.28 -9.07
C VAL A 116 9.49 -6.03 -8.42
N THR A 117 9.25 -6.52 -7.20
CA THR A 117 8.04 -6.22 -6.42
C THR A 117 7.92 -4.73 -6.09
N GLU A 118 8.99 -4.04 -5.67
CA GLU A 118 8.95 -2.58 -5.45
C GLU A 118 8.59 -1.81 -6.73
N THR A 119 9.06 -2.29 -7.88
CA THR A 119 8.71 -1.72 -9.18
C THR A 119 7.23 -1.96 -9.53
N LEU A 120 6.69 -3.14 -9.20
CA LEU A 120 5.27 -3.47 -9.33
C LEU A 120 4.41 -2.52 -8.49
N LEU A 121 4.74 -2.37 -7.20
CA LEU A 121 4.05 -1.46 -6.29
C LEU A 121 4.11 -0.01 -6.78
N GLY A 122 5.27 0.45 -7.27
CA GLY A 122 5.41 1.78 -7.86
C GLY A 122 4.52 1.98 -9.09
N THR A 123 4.39 0.94 -9.94
CA THR A 123 3.55 0.98 -11.14
C THR A 123 2.06 1.03 -10.76
N LEU A 124 1.63 0.23 -9.78
CA LEU A 124 0.27 0.26 -9.24
C LEU A 124 -0.06 1.64 -8.65
N ARG A 125 0.86 2.27 -7.91
CA ARG A 125 0.67 3.62 -7.35
C ARG A 125 0.53 4.70 -8.43
N VAL A 126 1.26 4.58 -9.53
CA VAL A 126 1.07 5.47 -10.69
C VAL A 126 -0.33 5.31 -11.28
N PHE A 127 -0.80 4.08 -11.51
CA PHE A 127 -2.15 3.86 -12.01
C PHE A 127 -3.24 4.31 -11.05
N LEU A 128 -3.11 4.01 -9.76
CA LEU A 128 -4.04 4.50 -8.74
C LEU A 128 -4.20 6.02 -8.81
N ASN A 129 -3.09 6.75 -8.89
CA ASN A 129 -3.14 8.20 -8.99
C ASN A 129 -3.74 8.67 -10.33
N ILE A 130 -3.48 7.99 -11.44
CA ILE A 130 -4.03 8.35 -12.75
C ILE A 130 -5.55 8.12 -12.81
N THR A 131 -6.04 7.01 -12.25
CA THR A 131 -7.45 6.60 -12.30
C THR A 131 -8.30 7.24 -11.21
N HIS A 132 -7.69 7.78 -10.16
CA HIS A 132 -8.42 8.41 -9.06
C HIS A 132 -9.27 9.59 -9.55
N ASP A 133 -10.59 9.50 -9.41
CA ASP A 133 -11.55 10.54 -9.84
C ASP A 133 -11.48 10.85 -11.35
N ASN A 134 -11.04 9.89 -12.17
CA ASN A 134 -10.78 10.08 -13.59
C ASN A 134 -11.37 8.92 -14.42
N ALA A 135 -12.66 9.04 -14.75
CA ALA A 135 -13.42 8.06 -15.51
C ALA A 135 -12.74 7.65 -16.83
N LEU A 136 -12.18 8.63 -17.55
CA LEU A 136 -11.49 8.37 -18.80
C LEU A 136 -10.25 7.52 -18.58
N ALA A 137 -9.44 7.81 -17.57
CA ALA A 137 -8.31 6.98 -17.20
C ALA A 137 -8.74 5.57 -16.80
N SER A 138 -9.79 5.43 -15.98
CA SER A 138 -10.30 4.13 -15.57
C SER A 138 -10.74 3.28 -16.77
N TYR A 139 -11.39 3.89 -17.76
CA TYR A 139 -11.70 3.25 -19.03
C TYR A 139 -10.43 2.89 -19.82
N ARG A 140 -9.50 3.84 -20.02
CA ARG A 140 -8.26 3.64 -20.79
C ARG A 140 -7.32 2.59 -20.21
N VAL A 141 -7.24 2.52 -18.89
CA VAL A 141 -6.45 1.49 -18.19
C VAL A 141 -7.17 0.15 -18.27
N GLY A 142 -8.49 0.10 -18.00
CA GLY A 142 -9.27 -1.14 -17.99
C GLY A 142 -9.43 -1.81 -19.36
N GLU A 143 -9.38 -1.05 -20.46
CA GLU A 143 -9.42 -1.60 -21.83
C GLU A 143 -8.10 -2.25 -22.27
N GLN A 144 -7.00 -2.07 -21.52
CA GLN A 144 -5.71 -2.67 -21.88
C GLN A 144 -5.78 -4.20 -21.75
N GLU A 145 -5.13 -4.88 -22.68
CA GLU A 145 -5.12 -6.34 -22.75
C GLU A 145 -4.60 -6.95 -21.43
N LYS A 146 -5.36 -7.91 -20.88
CA LYS A 146 -5.07 -8.66 -19.65
C LYS A 146 -4.87 -7.85 -18.37
N ILE A 147 -5.08 -6.53 -18.37
CA ILE A 147 -4.76 -5.70 -17.21
C ILE A 147 -5.61 -6.05 -15.98
N ILE A 148 -6.91 -6.31 -16.17
CA ILE A 148 -7.83 -6.69 -15.10
C ILE A 148 -7.50 -8.10 -14.62
N ASP A 149 -7.26 -9.04 -15.54
CA ASP A 149 -6.80 -10.41 -15.25
C ASP A 149 -5.54 -10.40 -14.39
N SER A 150 -4.54 -9.60 -14.77
CA SER A 150 -3.28 -9.46 -14.06
C SER A 150 -3.49 -8.87 -12.67
N ILE A 151 -4.28 -7.80 -12.51
CA ILE A 151 -4.58 -7.24 -11.17
C ILE A 151 -5.29 -8.27 -10.28
N CYS A 152 -6.21 -9.07 -10.83
CA CYS A 152 -6.81 -10.18 -10.09
C CYS A 152 -5.78 -11.27 -9.75
N ASN A 153 -4.89 -11.63 -10.67
CA ASN A 153 -3.80 -12.56 -10.41
C ASN A 153 -2.84 -12.03 -9.33
N PHE A 154 -2.60 -10.73 -9.27
CA PHE A 154 -1.77 -10.14 -8.21
C PHE A 154 -2.45 -10.29 -6.85
N THR A 155 -3.76 -10.07 -6.81
CA THR A 155 -4.57 -10.16 -5.60
C THR A 155 -4.66 -11.59 -5.07
N PHE A 156 -4.90 -12.57 -5.95
CA PHE A 156 -5.22 -13.94 -5.53
C PHE A 156 -4.07 -14.94 -5.68
N LYS A 157 -3.06 -14.64 -6.52
CA LYS A 157 -1.88 -15.49 -6.72
C LYS A 157 -0.63 -14.87 -6.10
N LEU A 158 -0.20 -13.71 -6.61
CA LEU A 158 1.08 -13.10 -6.22
C LEU A 158 1.13 -12.70 -4.74
N ALA A 159 0.05 -12.12 -4.21
CA ALA A 159 -0.02 -11.73 -2.81
C ALA A 159 0.15 -12.94 -1.86
N GLN A 160 -0.10 -14.17 -2.33
CA GLN A 160 0.07 -15.39 -1.55
C GLN A 160 1.49 -15.98 -1.66
N SER A 161 2.30 -15.53 -2.62
CA SER A 161 3.68 -16.02 -2.83
C SER A 161 4.77 -15.07 -2.31
N VAL A 162 4.42 -13.84 -1.93
CA VAL A 162 5.35 -12.85 -1.38
C VAL A 162 5.38 -12.88 0.17
N PRO A 163 6.43 -12.33 0.82
CA PRO A 163 6.45 -12.16 2.26
C PRO A 163 5.27 -11.34 2.79
N VAL A 164 4.80 -11.65 4.01
CA VAL A 164 3.63 -11.01 4.65
C VAL A 164 3.67 -9.48 4.60
N ILE A 165 4.86 -8.89 4.80
CA ILE A 165 5.04 -7.43 4.77
C ILE A 165 4.71 -6.79 3.42
N GLN A 166 4.84 -7.52 2.31
CA GLN A 166 4.48 -7.08 0.96
C GLN A 166 3.07 -7.54 0.55
N GLN A 167 2.55 -8.60 1.17
CA GLN A 167 1.21 -9.12 0.90
C GLN A 167 0.14 -8.04 1.12
N PHE A 168 0.18 -7.36 2.27
CA PHE A 168 -0.77 -6.30 2.60
C PHE A 168 -0.73 -5.16 1.57
N ASP A 169 0.47 -4.70 1.21
CA ASP A 169 0.67 -3.63 0.23
C ASP A 169 0.11 -4.00 -1.15
N ILE A 170 0.38 -5.23 -1.63
CA ILE A 170 -0.16 -5.70 -2.91
C ILE A 170 -1.69 -5.73 -2.86
N LEU A 171 -2.27 -6.29 -1.79
CA LEU A 171 -3.73 -6.39 -1.65
C LEU A 171 -4.38 -5.01 -1.64
N VAL A 172 -3.89 -4.08 -0.82
CA VAL A 172 -4.48 -2.73 -0.73
C VAL A 172 -4.38 -2.00 -2.07
N LEU A 173 -3.21 -2.02 -2.74
CA LEU A 173 -3.05 -1.33 -4.01
C LEU A 173 -3.91 -1.94 -5.12
N CYS A 174 -3.97 -3.28 -5.20
CA CYS A 174 -4.76 -3.97 -6.22
C CYS A 174 -6.27 -3.78 -5.99
N LEU A 175 -6.77 -3.96 -4.77
CA LEU A 175 -8.18 -3.75 -4.45
C LEU A 175 -8.59 -2.29 -4.68
N SER A 176 -7.75 -1.33 -4.29
CA SER A 176 -8.00 0.09 -4.55
C SER A 176 -8.05 0.40 -6.05
N LEU A 177 -7.17 -0.21 -6.85
CA LEU A 177 -7.13 0.03 -8.28
C LEU A 177 -8.35 -0.59 -8.96
N LEU A 178 -8.73 -1.80 -8.55
CA LEU A 178 -9.98 -2.42 -9.01
C LEU A 178 -11.19 -1.52 -8.68
N ILE A 179 -11.27 -0.91 -7.49
CA ILE A 179 -12.38 0.01 -7.17
C ILE A 179 -12.42 1.15 -8.19
N ASN A 180 -11.29 1.83 -8.42
CA ASN A 180 -11.20 2.93 -9.38
C ASN A 180 -11.59 2.50 -10.81
N LEU A 181 -11.17 1.31 -11.23
CA LEU A 181 -11.44 0.80 -12.58
C LEU A 181 -12.91 0.40 -12.76
N LEU A 182 -13.59 -0.04 -11.71
CA LEU A 182 -14.93 -0.63 -11.79
C LEU A 182 -16.05 0.35 -11.45
N GLU A 183 -15.78 1.31 -10.56
CA GLU A 183 -16.78 2.22 -9.98
C GLU A 183 -17.68 2.91 -11.03
N GLU A 184 -17.08 3.33 -12.15
CA GLU A 184 -17.78 4.07 -13.21
C GLU A 184 -17.75 3.34 -14.58
N SER A 185 -17.33 2.08 -14.63
CA SER A 185 -17.17 1.35 -15.91
C SER A 185 -17.85 -0.02 -15.89
N SER A 186 -19.04 -0.09 -16.47
CA SER A 186 -19.79 -1.35 -16.65
C SER A 186 -19.04 -2.36 -17.52
N THR A 187 -18.26 -1.90 -18.50
CA THR A 187 -17.41 -2.76 -19.33
C THR A 187 -16.32 -3.44 -18.50
N ASN A 188 -15.67 -2.70 -17.60
CA ASN A 188 -14.65 -3.28 -16.72
C ASN A 188 -15.28 -4.24 -15.71
N VAL A 189 -16.48 -3.94 -15.21
CA VAL A 189 -17.27 -4.85 -14.36
C VAL A 189 -17.57 -6.16 -15.07
N GLN A 190 -18.10 -6.10 -16.30
CA GLN A 190 -18.37 -7.29 -17.10
C GLN A 190 -17.11 -8.12 -17.35
N HIS A 191 -15.98 -7.46 -17.65
CA HIS A 191 -14.72 -8.15 -17.83
C HIS A 191 -14.30 -8.87 -16.53
N MET A 192 -14.29 -8.17 -15.39
CA MET A 192 -13.95 -8.78 -14.09
C MET A 192 -14.83 -9.99 -13.75
N CYS A 193 -16.12 -9.97 -14.08
CA CYS A 193 -17.03 -11.10 -13.86
C CYS A 193 -16.63 -12.36 -14.64
N SER A 194 -15.91 -12.21 -15.76
CA SER A 194 -15.44 -13.31 -16.59
C SER A 194 -14.02 -13.80 -16.25
N VAL A 195 -13.27 -13.07 -15.41
CA VAL A 195 -11.89 -13.43 -15.06
C VAL A 195 -11.87 -14.73 -14.25
N PHE A 196 -11.07 -15.68 -14.72
CA PHE A 196 -10.87 -16.96 -14.06
C PHE A 196 -9.49 -17.03 -13.39
N ILE A 197 -9.47 -17.47 -12.13
CA ILE A 197 -8.27 -17.61 -11.32
C ILE A 197 -7.90 -19.09 -11.29
N ASP A 198 -6.87 -19.43 -12.05
CA ASP A 198 -6.26 -20.77 -12.08
C ASP A 198 -5.18 -20.89 -10.99
N VAL A 199 -5.54 -21.50 -9.87
CA VAL A 199 -4.65 -21.68 -8.72
C VAL A 199 -4.96 -23.02 -8.10
N ALA A 200 -3.94 -23.87 -7.98
CA ALA A 200 -4.04 -25.07 -7.17
C ALA A 200 -4.32 -24.67 -5.71
N SER A 201 -5.46 -25.10 -5.17
CA SER A 201 -5.77 -24.86 -3.77
C SER A 201 -4.78 -25.64 -2.89
N THR A 202 -4.03 -24.91 -2.08
CA THR A 202 -3.04 -25.46 -1.14
C THR A 202 -3.30 -24.93 0.26
N SER A 203 -2.56 -25.43 1.25
CA SER A 203 -2.57 -24.83 2.60
C SER A 203 -2.08 -23.37 2.59
N SER A 204 -1.22 -22.99 1.65
CA SER A 204 -0.67 -21.64 1.50
C SER A 204 -1.53 -20.74 0.61
N ASN A 205 -2.31 -21.30 -0.31
CA ASN A 205 -3.24 -20.55 -1.14
C ASN A 205 -4.67 -21.09 -0.99
N PRO A 206 -5.54 -20.37 -0.27
CA PRO A 206 -6.90 -20.83 -0.03
C PRO A 206 -7.77 -20.73 -1.30
N TYR A 207 -7.30 -20.05 -2.35
CA TYR A 207 -8.01 -19.95 -3.62
C TYR A 207 -7.74 -21.23 -4.42
N GLY A 208 -8.82 -21.87 -4.86
CA GLY A 208 -8.78 -22.89 -5.89
C GLY A 208 -9.18 -22.30 -7.24
N ASP A 209 -9.33 -23.16 -8.23
CA ASP A 209 -9.89 -22.83 -9.54
C ASP A 209 -11.30 -22.24 -9.40
N MET A 210 -11.42 -20.92 -9.58
CA MET A 210 -12.67 -20.19 -9.40
C MET A 210 -12.69 -18.87 -10.15
N LEU A 211 -13.89 -18.30 -10.31
CA LEU A 211 -14.04 -16.93 -10.82
C LEU A 211 -13.45 -15.91 -9.84
N ALA A 212 -12.87 -14.84 -10.36
CA ALA A 212 -12.32 -13.74 -9.55
C ALA A 212 -13.38 -13.16 -8.58
N THR A 213 -14.65 -13.13 -8.98
CA THR A 213 -15.76 -12.68 -8.15
C THR A 213 -16.01 -13.60 -6.96
N GLN A 214 -15.82 -14.91 -7.13
CA GLN A 214 -15.93 -15.90 -6.05
C GLN A 214 -14.74 -15.81 -5.10
N ALA A 215 -13.53 -15.62 -5.64
CA ALA A 215 -12.32 -15.40 -4.87
C ALA A 215 -12.42 -14.12 -4.03
N LEU A 216 -12.99 -13.05 -4.58
CA LEU A 216 -13.22 -11.79 -3.88
C LEU A 216 -14.20 -11.94 -2.70
N VAL A 217 -15.31 -12.67 -2.89
CA VAL A 217 -16.26 -12.95 -1.79
C VAL A 217 -15.57 -13.77 -0.70
N LYS A 218 -14.72 -14.73 -1.08
CA LYS A 218 -13.93 -15.52 -0.12
C LYS A 218 -12.92 -14.66 0.63
N LEU A 219 -12.23 -13.74 -0.05
CA LEU A 219 -11.31 -12.76 0.54
C LEU A 219 -12.05 -11.89 1.58
N PHE A 220 -13.20 -11.32 1.20
CA PHE A 220 -14.04 -10.54 2.10
C PHE A 220 -14.42 -11.33 3.36
N LEU A 221 -15.02 -12.51 3.21
CA LEU A 221 -15.46 -13.33 4.34
C LEU A 221 -14.30 -13.71 5.27
N THR A 222 -13.16 -14.11 4.68
CA THR A 222 -11.98 -14.51 5.46
C THR A 222 -11.47 -13.36 6.35
N HIS A 223 -11.35 -12.16 5.79
CA HIS A 223 -10.86 -11.00 6.53
C HIS A 223 -11.93 -10.41 7.48
N TYR A 224 -13.21 -10.50 7.11
CA TYR A 224 -14.32 -10.13 8.00
C TYR A 224 -14.35 -11.00 9.27
N GLU A 225 -14.29 -12.33 9.12
CA GLU A 225 -14.31 -13.26 10.24
C GLU A 225 -13.09 -13.06 11.15
N ARG A 226 -11.89 -12.87 10.58
CA ARG A 226 -10.67 -12.57 11.35
C ARG A 226 -10.77 -11.26 12.12
N GLY A 227 -11.33 -10.21 11.51
CA GLY A 227 -11.58 -8.93 12.15
C GLY A 227 -12.57 -9.02 13.32
N GLU A 228 -13.65 -9.79 13.16
CA GLU A 228 -14.64 -10.01 14.22
C GLU A 228 -14.06 -10.85 15.37
N SER A 229 -13.34 -11.94 15.09
CA SER A 229 -12.72 -12.78 16.12
C SER A 229 -11.69 -12.01 16.95
N ALA A 230 -10.84 -11.21 16.30
CA ALA A 230 -9.88 -10.37 17.01
C ALA A 230 -10.55 -9.28 17.87
N SER A 231 -11.75 -8.81 17.50
CA SER A 231 -12.52 -7.84 18.32
C SER A 231 -13.10 -8.46 19.59
N VAL A 232 -13.30 -9.78 19.62
CA VAL A 232 -13.81 -10.54 20.78
C VAL A 232 -12.67 -10.99 21.71
N GLU A 233 -11.47 -11.22 21.16
CA GLU A 233 -10.31 -11.72 21.91
C GLU A 233 -9.51 -10.64 22.65
N VAL A 234 -9.68 -9.35 22.34
CA VAL A 234 -9.06 -8.29 23.14
C VAL A 234 -9.64 -8.35 24.56
N PRO A 235 -8.85 -8.70 25.59
CA PRO A 235 -9.32 -8.57 26.96
C PRO A 235 -9.59 -7.09 27.17
N THR A 236 -10.84 -6.72 27.42
CA THR A 236 -11.17 -5.38 27.89
C THR A 236 -10.23 -5.05 29.04
N PRO A 237 -9.33 -4.06 28.95
CA PRO A 237 -8.73 -3.52 30.15
C PRO A 237 -9.89 -3.00 30.97
N THR A 238 -10.06 -3.58 32.15
CA THR A 238 -11.05 -3.17 33.14
C THR A 238 -11.04 -1.64 33.22
N LYS A 239 -12.23 -1.05 33.19
CA LYS A 239 -12.60 0.37 33.03
C LYS A 239 -11.96 1.40 34.01
N GLN A 240 -10.75 1.19 34.52
CA GLN A 240 -10.16 1.95 35.63
C GLN A 240 -8.95 2.83 35.30
N VAL A 241 -8.48 2.94 34.04
CA VAL A 241 -7.27 3.74 33.73
C VAL A 241 -7.50 4.90 32.76
N ILE A 242 -8.75 5.20 32.36
CA ILE A 242 -9.04 6.39 31.54
C ILE A 242 -10.03 7.29 32.27
N SER A 243 -9.60 7.79 33.42
CA SER A 243 -10.20 8.98 34.02
C SER A 243 -9.11 9.68 34.81
N HIS A 244 -8.30 10.47 34.11
CA HIS A 244 -7.73 11.74 34.55
C HIS A 244 -6.66 12.12 33.53
N GLU A 245 -7.04 12.88 32.50
CA GLU A 245 -6.28 14.03 32.00
C GLU A 245 -7.08 14.75 30.89
N SER A 246 -7.28 16.05 31.10
CA SER A 246 -7.79 16.99 30.08
C SER A 246 -6.61 17.53 29.24
N PRO A 247 -6.90 18.31 28.18
CA PRO A 247 -6.51 18.02 26.81
C PRO A 247 -5.04 18.40 26.52
N ALA A 248 -4.15 17.42 26.47
CA ALA A 248 -2.85 17.61 25.82
C ALA A 248 -3.07 17.77 24.31
N LYS A 249 -2.49 18.84 23.75
CA LYS A 249 -2.61 19.29 22.36
C LYS A 249 -2.51 18.13 21.38
N SER A 250 -3.58 17.98 20.58
CA SER A 250 -3.64 17.12 19.40
C SER A 250 -2.35 17.20 18.58
N PRO A 251 -1.73 16.07 18.21
CA PRO A 251 -0.65 16.09 17.23
C PRO A 251 -1.18 16.78 15.97
N LYS A 252 -0.44 17.76 15.46
CA LYS A 252 -0.80 18.45 14.21
C LYS A 252 -0.92 17.41 13.09
N VAL A 253 -2.16 17.13 12.69
CA VAL A 253 -2.51 16.20 11.61
C VAL A 253 -1.84 16.68 10.33
N ARG A 254 -0.87 15.89 9.86
CA ARG A 254 -0.21 16.11 8.57
C ARG A 254 -1.19 15.67 7.49
N LYS A 255 -1.53 16.61 6.59
CA LYS A 255 -2.40 16.39 5.43
C LYS A 255 -1.80 15.29 4.53
N ASP A 256 -2.68 14.50 3.90
CA ASP A 256 -2.46 13.60 2.75
C ASP A 256 -2.62 12.09 3.05
N LEU A 257 -3.84 11.56 2.86
CA LEU A 257 -4.20 10.15 3.09
C LEU A 257 -3.52 9.18 2.11
N THR A 258 -3.29 9.60 0.87
CA THR A 258 -2.56 8.79 -0.13
C THR A 258 -1.08 8.61 0.27
N SER A 259 -0.54 9.52 1.10
CA SER A 259 0.81 9.42 1.69
C SER A 259 0.83 8.73 3.06
N THR A 260 -0.32 8.64 3.74
CA THR A 260 -0.41 8.16 5.13
C THR A 260 -0.14 6.65 5.21
N PHE A 261 -0.46 5.88 4.17
CA PHE A 261 -0.15 4.46 4.12
C PHE A 261 1.23 4.14 3.55
N THR A 262 1.76 4.94 2.63
CA THR A 262 3.10 4.70 2.03
C THR A 262 4.26 5.17 2.92
N SER A 263 4.04 6.09 3.86
CA SER A 263 5.12 6.64 4.69
C SER A 263 5.44 5.86 5.98
N ARG A 264 4.58 4.92 6.42
CA ARG A 264 4.88 4.05 7.59
C ARG A 264 5.96 3.00 7.30
N MET A 265 6.30 2.81 6.03
CA MET A 265 7.25 1.82 5.51
C MET A 265 8.75 2.19 5.65
N LYS A 266 9.11 3.21 6.45
CA LYS A 266 10.54 3.59 6.67
C LYS A 266 11.10 3.25 8.06
N SER A 267 10.31 2.80 9.03
CA SER A 267 10.81 2.47 10.38
C SER A 267 11.03 0.97 10.65
N GLY A 268 10.97 0.12 9.63
CA GLY A 268 11.20 -1.33 9.76
C GLY A 268 12.64 -1.80 9.58
N ILE A 269 13.64 -0.90 9.55
CA ILE A 269 15.05 -1.30 9.49
C ILE A 269 15.63 -1.21 10.90
N GLN A 270 15.73 -2.35 11.59
CA GLN A 270 16.65 -2.46 12.70
C GLN A 270 18.09 -2.32 12.16
N PRO A 271 18.96 -1.46 12.71
CA PRO A 271 20.35 -1.45 12.33
C PRO A 271 21.04 -2.72 12.87
N VAL A 272 21.50 -3.57 11.97
CA VAL A 272 22.39 -4.70 12.29
C VAL A 272 23.73 -4.14 12.77
N PRO A 273 24.27 -4.58 13.93
CA PRO A 273 25.55 -4.07 14.42
C PRO A 273 26.71 -4.56 13.54
N LYS A 274 27.38 -3.62 12.86
CA LYS A 274 28.65 -3.89 12.17
C LYS A 274 29.76 -4.08 13.20
N LYS A 275 30.23 -5.33 13.37
CA LYS A 275 31.56 -5.60 13.92
C LYS A 275 32.61 -5.17 12.90
N MET A 276 33.19 -3.97 13.07
CA MET A 276 34.40 -3.59 12.34
C MET A 276 35.61 -4.24 13.00
N LYS A 277 36.24 -5.16 12.26
CA LYS A 277 37.65 -5.52 12.45
C LYS A 277 38.48 -4.39 11.87
N GLU A 278 39.19 -3.67 12.72
CA GLU A 278 40.20 -2.70 12.29
C GLU A 278 41.44 -3.44 11.77
N ARG A 279 41.81 -3.15 10.53
CA ARG A 279 43.08 -3.55 9.93
C ARG A 279 43.98 -2.32 9.96
N LYS A 280 45.13 -2.46 10.63
CA LYS A 280 46.21 -1.49 10.72
C LYS A 280 46.75 -1.18 9.33
N GLU A 281 46.92 0.10 9.01
CA GLU A 281 47.98 0.56 8.11
C GLU A 281 48.65 1.81 8.71
N GLU A 282 49.96 1.68 8.86
CA GLU A 282 50.91 2.69 9.30
C GLU A 282 51.18 3.69 8.16
N LYS A 283 51.41 4.97 8.51
CA LYS A 283 52.59 5.74 8.07
C LYS A 283 52.73 7.07 8.82
N MET A 284 53.96 7.30 9.27
CA MET A 284 54.60 8.52 9.79
C MET A 284 54.53 9.65 8.72
N GLU A 285 54.70 10.95 8.96
CA GLU A 285 55.59 11.68 9.88
C GLU A 285 55.24 13.21 9.84
N GLU A 286 55.48 13.91 10.97
CA GLU A 286 55.85 15.34 11.20
C GLU A 286 55.15 16.55 10.50
N ASP A 287 54.65 17.55 11.27
CA ASP A 287 55.43 18.73 11.75
C ASP A 287 54.57 19.75 12.58
N LYS A 288 55.10 20.11 13.77
CA LYS A 288 55.16 21.39 14.55
C LYS A 288 53.98 22.35 14.89
N ALA A 289 54.01 22.72 16.20
CA ALA A 289 53.86 24.02 16.89
C ALA A 289 52.44 24.64 17.04
N GLU A 290 51.82 24.74 18.22
CA GLU A 290 52.05 25.55 19.46
C GLU A 290 51.16 26.81 19.55
N ASP A 291 50.22 26.84 20.52
CA ASP A 291 49.99 27.84 21.60
C ASP A 291 48.56 27.62 22.19
N LYS A 292 48.43 27.19 23.47
CA LYS A 292 48.03 27.96 24.69
C LYS A 292 46.58 28.49 24.62
N GLU A 293 45.69 28.30 25.59
CA GLU A 293 45.73 28.72 27.00
C GLU A 293 44.68 27.96 27.86
N GLN A 294 44.88 28.01 29.19
CA GLN A 294 44.09 27.43 30.29
C GLN A 294 42.72 28.11 30.47
N ASP A 295 41.74 27.44 31.08
CA ASP A 295 41.35 27.73 32.48
C ASP A 295 40.29 26.75 33.01
N GLU A 296 40.41 26.54 34.33
CA GLU A 296 39.71 25.65 35.24
C GLU A 296 38.36 26.24 35.68
N GLU A 297 37.38 25.40 36.05
CA GLU A 297 36.22 25.74 36.91
C GLU A 297 35.57 24.39 37.32
N GLU A 298 35.91 23.83 38.48
CA GLU A 298 35.26 23.95 39.82
C GLU A 298 33.91 23.21 39.94
N GLU A 299 33.92 22.21 40.84
CA GLU A 299 32.80 21.39 41.30
C GLU A 299 32.04 22.13 42.42
N GLU A 300 30.71 22.20 42.34
CA GLU A 300 29.85 22.44 43.51
C GLU A 300 28.67 21.44 43.49
N GLU A 301 28.59 20.66 44.57
CA GLU A 301 27.49 19.78 44.94
C GLU A 301 26.39 20.60 45.63
N GLU A 302 25.12 20.41 45.25
CA GLU A 302 23.98 20.81 46.08
C GLU A 302 22.98 19.65 46.22
N GLU A 303 22.49 19.52 47.45
CA GLU A 303 21.87 18.36 48.09
C GLU A 303 20.41 18.11 47.65
N GLU A 304 20.02 16.82 47.66
CA GLU A 304 18.68 16.33 47.36
C GLU A 304 17.70 16.58 48.53
N GLU A 305 16.55 17.21 48.27
CA GLU A 305 15.38 17.17 49.15
C GLU A 305 14.36 16.14 48.62
N GLU A 306 14.16 15.06 49.38
CA GLU A 306 13.15 14.02 49.12
C GLU A 306 11.74 14.51 49.53
N GLU A 307 10.80 14.54 48.58
CA GLU A 307 9.35 14.51 48.89
C GLU A 307 8.81 13.11 48.60
N GLU A 308 8.38 12.41 49.66
CA GLU A 308 7.69 11.12 49.64
C GLU A 308 6.31 11.25 48.94
N GLU A 309 6.22 10.86 47.67
CA GLU A 309 4.94 10.49 47.05
C GLU A 309 4.67 8.98 47.16
N GLY A 310 3.44 8.67 47.56
CA GLY A 310 2.98 7.37 47.98
C GLY A 310 3.32 6.22 47.03
N ASN A 311 3.86 5.18 47.62
CA ASN A 311 4.19 3.90 47.01
C ASN A 311 2.94 3.22 46.40
N ILE A 312 2.59 3.56 45.17
CA ILE A 312 1.98 2.61 44.24
C ILE A 312 3.14 2.14 43.39
N SER A 313 3.64 0.93 43.67
CA SER A 313 4.64 0.29 42.83
C SER A 313 4.06 0.05 41.44
N PHE A 314 4.16 1.04 40.56
CA PHE A 314 4.07 0.79 39.14
C PHE A 314 5.41 0.19 38.76
N ASP A 315 5.52 -1.13 38.88
CA ASP A 315 6.70 -1.86 38.45
C ASP A 315 6.73 -1.89 36.91
N PRO A 316 7.56 -1.06 36.25
CA PRO A 316 7.61 -0.99 34.80
C PRO A 316 8.25 -2.27 34.19
N LEU A 317 8.68 -3.22 35.03
CA LEU A 317 9.29 -4.49 34.63
C LEU A 317 8.29 -5.65 34.54
N ILE A 318 7.01 -5.46 34.89
CA ILE A 318 5.94 -6.49 34.76
C ILE A 318 5.16 -6.35 33.44
N PHE A 319 5.53 -5.41 32.56
CA PHE A 319 5.17 -5.50 31.15
C PHE A 319 6.36 -6.08 30.39
N LYS A 320 6.34 -7.41 30.14
CA LYS A 320 7.36 -8.01 29.28
C LYS A 320 7.26 -7.33 27.92
N ARG A 321 8.37 -6.81 27.40
CA ARG A 321 8.42 -6.21 26.04
C ARG A 321 7.78 -7.14 24.99
N GLU A 322 7.91 -8.44 25.18
CA GLU A 322 7.28 -9.48 24.37
C GLU A 322 5.74 -9.39 24.35
N ASP A 323 5.09 -9.13 25.49
CA ASP A 323 3.63 -9.01 25.60
C ASP A 323 3.15 -7.71 24.92
N PHE A 324 3.92 -6.62 25.04
CA PHE A 324 3.64 -5.36 24.34
C PHE A 324 3.82 -5.49 22.83
N ASP A 325 4.92 -6.08 22.38
CA ASP A 325 5.22 -6.30 20.96
C ASP A 325 4.21 -7.26 20.32
N SER A 326 3.76 -8.28 21.06
CA SER A 326 2.68 -9.19 20.66
C SER A 326 1.35 -8.46 20.50
N ALA A 327 0.97 -7.63 21.49
CA ALA A 327 -0.26 -6.84 21.42
C ALA A 327 -0.23 -5.83 20.26
N LEU A 328 0.91 -5.18 20.01
CA LEU A 328 1.10 -4.24 18.91
C LEU A 328 1.00 -4.95 17.55
N SER A 329 1.60 -6.14 17.43
CA SER A 329 1.51 -6.99 16.23
C SER A 329 0.07 -7.44 15.97
N GLN A 330 -0.65 -7.87 17.01
CA GLN A 330 -2.05 -8.28 16.91
C GLN A 330 -2.96 -7.12 16.49
N ALA A 331 -2.75 -5.93 17.05
CA ALA A 331 -3.46 -4.72 16.64
C ALA A 331 -3.17 -4.34 15.18
N GLY A 332 -1.91 -4.45 14.74
CA GLY A 332 -1.51 -4.25 13.35
C GLY A 332 -2.24 -5.21 12.41
N LYS A 333 -2.26 -6.50 12.73
CA LYS A 333 -2.97 -7.52 11.95
C LYS A 333 -4.48 -7.29 11.88
N HIS A 334 -5.11 -6.93 13.01
CA HIS A 334 -6.54 -6.58 13.03
C HIS A 334 -6.85 -5.39 12.11
N MET A 335 -5.98 -4.38 12.11
CA MET A 335 -6.11 -3.25 11.18
C MET A 335 -5.97 -3.70 9.72
N GLU A 336 -5.02 -4.57 9.40
CA GLU A 336 -4.85 -5.11 8.05
C GLU A 336 -6.10 -5.88 7.59
N ASP A 337 -6.61 -6.79 8.43
CA ASP A 337 -7.83 -7.56 8.16
C ASP A 337 -9.04 -6.62 7.96
N SER A 338 -9.20 -5.60 8.80
CA SER A 338 -10.29 -4.62 8.70
C SER A 338 -10.22 -3.80 7.41
N ILE A 339 -9.01 -3.40 6.99
CA ILE A 339 -8.78 -2.66 5.74
C ILE A 339 -9.10 -3.56 4.55
N ILE A 340 -8.51 -4.75 4.47
CA ILE A 340 -8.73 -5.67 3.33
C ILE A 340 -10.21 -6.05 3.21
N SER A 341 -10.86 -6.32 4.34
CA SER A 341 -12.30 -6.57 4.40
C SER A 341 -13.10 -5.40 3.82
N SER A 342 -12.76 -4.17 4.18
CA SER A 342 -13.45 -2.97 3.70
C SER A 342 -13.32 -2.75 2.19
N TYR A 343 -12.10 -2.84 1.65
CA TYR A 343 -11.87 -2.69 0.20
C TYR A 343 -12.55 -3.81 -0.59
N SER A 344 -12.49 -5.05 -0.08
CA SER A 344 -13.19 -6.19 -0.69
C SER A 344 -14.70 -6.01 -0.65
N ALA A 345 -15.26 -5.47 0.45
CA ALA A 345 -16.68 -5.18 0.60
C ALA A 345 -17.17 -4.18 -0.45
N VAL A 346 -16.41 -3.11 -0.71
CA VAL A 346 -16.76 -2.12 -1.74
C VAL A 346 -16.81 -2.79 -3.12
N LEU A 347 -15.82 -3.61 -3.47
CA LEU A 347 -15.80 -4.35 -4.73
C LEU A 347 -16.95 -5.33 -4.86
N VAL A 348 -17.23 -6.14 -3.82
CA VAL A 348 -18.37 -7.07 -3.81
C VAL A 348 -19.67 -6.30 -4.04
N ALA A 349 -19.83 -5.15 -3.40
CA ALA A 349 -21.02 -4.35 -3.51
C ALA A 349 -21.16 -3.66 -4.88
N LEU A 350 -20.06 -3.24 -5.51
CA LEU A 350 -20.04 -2.77 -6.91
C LEU A 350 -20.50 -3.87 -7.88
N LEU A 351 -20.08 -5.11 -7.67
CA LEU A 351 -20.50 -6.25 -8.49
C LEU A 351 -21.98 -6.58 -8.31
N ILE A 352 -22.48 -6.55 -7.06
CA ILE A 352 -23.90 -6.77 -6.73
C ILE A 352 -24.83 -5.79 -7.46
N GLN A 353 -24.42 -4.53 -7.61
CA GLN A 353 -25.22 -3.53 -8.33
C GLN A 353 -25.46 -3.86 -9.81
N ASN A 354 -24.56 -4.64 -10.41
CA ASN A 354 -24.58 -4.95 -11.83
C ASN A 354 -25.14 -6.34 -12.15
N ASP A 355 -25.32 -7.20 -11.15
CA ASP A 355 -25.75 -8.60 -11.33
C ASP A 355 -26.62 -9.08 -10.15
N SER A 356 -27.92 -9.28 -10.42
CA SER A 356 -28.89 -9.76 -9.43
C SER A 356 -28.70 -11.24 -9.06
N GLU A 357 -28.20 -12.08 -9.98
CA GLU A 357 -27.92 -13.49 -9.69
C GLU A 357 -26.69 -13.60 -8.79
N PHE A 358 -25.65 -12.82 -9.09
CA PHE A 358 -24.51 -12.66 -8.21
C PHE A 358 -24.93 -12.15 -6.83
N ALA A 359 -25.84 -11.16 -6.76
CA ALA A 359 -26.37 -10.66 -5.50
C ALA A 359 -27.01 -11.76 -4.63
N LEU A 360 -27.84 -12.62 -5.23
CA LEU A 360 -28.47 -13.74 -4.53
C LEU A 360 -27.44 -14.77 -4.07
N ASN A 361 -26.45 -15.07 -4.90
CA ASN A 361 -25.35 -15.97 -4.56
C ASN A 361 -24.49 -15.44 -3.40
N VAL A 362 -24.21 -14.13 -3.37
CA VAL A 362 -23.50 -13.49 -2.25
C VAL A 362 -24.37 -13.53 -0.99
N LYS A 363 -25.66 -13.16 -1.09
CA LYS A 363 -26.60 -13.16 0.04
C LYS A 363 -26.64 -14.52 0.76
N ASN A 364 -26.66 -15.61 0.00
CA ASN A 364 -26.66 -16.99 0.54
C ASN A 364 -25.33 -17.41 1.20
N LYS A 365 -24.21 -16.77 0.85
CA LYS A 365 -22.88 -17.05 1.44
C LYS A 365 -22.57 -16.18 2.65
N LEU A 366 -23.26 -15.05 2.83
CA LEU A 366 -23.04 -14.15 3.95
C LEU A 366 -23.64 -14.71 5.26
N PRO A 367 -23.02 -14.40 6.42
CA PRO A 367 -23.58 -14.76 7.72
C PRO A 367 -25.02 -14.24 7.87
N GLY A 368 -25.94 -15.12 8.28
CA GLY A 368 -27.35 -14.77 8.45
C GLY A 368 -28.17 -14.69 7.16
N GLY A 369 -27.60 -15.00 5.99
CA GLY A 369 -28.34 -15.05 4.73
C GLY A 369 -28.85 -13.68 4.26
N ASN A 370 -28.17 -12.60 4.62
CA ASN A 370 -28.53 -11.22 4.32
C ASN A 370 -27.28 -10.33 4.16
N PHE A 371 -27.45 -9.09 3.71
CA PHE A 371 -26.33 -8.17 3.48
C PHE A 371 -25.86 -7.42 4.74
N SER A 372 -26.34 -7.77 5.95
CA SER A 372 -26.01 -7.02 7.18
C SER A 372 -24.51 -6.93 7.45
N SER A 373 -23.76 -8.03 7.30
CA SER A 373 -22.29 -8.02 7.48
C SER A 373 -21.61 -7.10 6.48
N LEU A 374 -22.05 -7.13 5.21
CA LEU A 374 -21.51 -6.26 4.16
C LEU A 374 -21.84 -4.78 4.44
N ILE A 375 -23.09 -4.50 4.81
CA ILE A 375 -23.57 -3.15 5.18
C ILE A 375 -22.82 -2.61 6.40
N LYS A 376 -22.54 -3.45 7.41
CA LYS A 376 -21.77 -3.09 8.60
C LYS A 376 -20.37 -2.60 8.20
N VAL A 377 -19.63 -3.42 7.45
CA VAL A 377 -18.27 -3.10 7.00
C VAL A 377 -18.25 -1.84 6.12
N LEU A 378 -19.20 -1.68 5.20
CA LEU A 378 -19.28 -0.49 4.35
C LEU A 378 -19.57 0.80 5.16
N LYS A 379 -20.37 0.72 6.23
CA LYS A 379 -20.59 1.86 7.15
C LYS A 379 -19.32 2.20 7.93
N GLU A 380 -18.61 1.20 8.44
CA GLU A 380 -17.32 1.39 9.12
C GLU A 380 -16.27 1.99 8.18
N PHE A 381 -16.22 1.53 6.93
CA PHE A 381 -15.36 2.11 5.88
C PHE A 381 -15.67 3.59 5.65
N LEU A 382 -16.95 3.97 5.52
CA LEU A 382 -17.34 5.38 5.38
C LEU A 382 -16.94 6.22 6.59
N LEU A 383 -17.12 5.70 7.80
CA LEU A 383 -16.71 6.39 9.03
C LEU A 383 -15.19 6.58 9.05
N PHE A 384 -14.43 5.52 8.76
CA PHE A 384 -12.98 5.58 8.66
C PHE A 384 -12.53 6.60 7.62
N MET A 385 -13.09 6.56 6.42
CA MET A 385 -12.76 7.49 5.35
C MET A 385 -13.13 8.93 5.74
N ASN A 386 -14.25 9.17 6.40
CA ASN A 386 -14.61 10.50 6.90
C ASN A 386 -13.67 11.00 8.01
N MET A 387 -13.24 10.14 8.93
CA MET A 387 -12.28 10.49 9.98
C MET A 387 -10.89 10.77 9.42
N ALA A 388 -10.45 9.95 8.47
CA ALA A 388 -9.17 10.13 7.81
C ALA A 388 -9.19 11.37 6.90
N SER A 389 -10.35 11.75 6.33
CA SER A 389 -10.45 12.75 5.27
C SER A 389 -10.54 14.20 5.73
N SER A 390 -9.42 14.90 5.59
CA SER A 390 -9.39 16.26 5.04
C SER A 390 -9.12 16.29 3.52
N GLY A 391 -9.14 15.12 2.82
CA GLY A 391 -8.63 15.01 1.44
C GLY A 391 -9.20 13.91 0.54
N SER A 392 -10.18 13.09 0.95
CA SER A 392 -10.88 12.22 -0.02
C SER A 392 -11.86 13.04 -0.85
N THR A 393 -12.00 12.70 -2.12
CA THR A 393 -12.97 13.34 -3.01
C THR A 393 -14.38 12.93 -2.61
N ARG A 394 -15.30 13.89 -2.63
CA ARG A 394 -16.70 13.72 -2.21
C ARG A 394 -17.41 12.63 -3.05
N SER A 395 -16.98 12.44 -4.30
CA SER A 395 -17.45 11.45 -5.27
C SER A 395 -17.38 10.00 -4.77
N GLY A 396 -16.23 9.54 -4.30
CA GLY A 396 -16.05 8.14 -3.84
C GLY A 396 -16.87 7.83 -2.59
N LEU A 397 -16.97 8.78 -1.66
CA LEU A 397 -17.86 8.67 -0.50
C LEU A 397 -19.34 8.63 -0.91
N ASP A 398 -19.74 9.46 -1.87
CA ASP A 398 -21.10 9.50 -2.39
C ASP A 398 -21.45 8.17 -3.09
N SER A 399 -20.49 7.55 -3.77
CA SER A 399 -20.66 6.25 -4.43
C SER A 399 -20.92 5.13 -3.44
N VAL A 400 -20.09 5.00 -2.41
CA VAL A 400 -20.30 4.01 -1.34
C VAL A 400 -21.62 4.27 -0.59
N GLN A 401 -22.03 5.52 -0.41
CA GLN A 401 -23.35 5.84 0.15
C GLN A 401 -24.51 5.41 -0.77
N ARG A 402 -24.39 5.56 -2.09
CA ARG A 402 -25.39 5.05 -3.05
C ARG A 402 -25.48 3.52 -2.98
N ILE A 403 -24.34 2.84 -2.93
CA ILE A 403 -24.23 1.39 -2.77
C ILE A 403 -24.94 0.94 -1.49
N LEU A 404 -24.67 1.59 -0.35
CA LEU A 404 -25.33 1.28 0.92
C LEU A 404 -26.85 1.40 0.86
N LYS A 405 -27.37 2.46 0.23
CA LYS A 405 -28.81 2.65 0.04
C LYS A 405 -29.41 1.54 -0.82
N PHE A 406 -28.70 1.14 -1.87
CA PHE A 406 -29.11 0.04 -2.75
C PHE A 406 -29.16 -1.30 -2.01
N LEU A 407 -28.09 -1.67 -1.31
CA LEU A 407 -28.04 -2.92 -0.53
C LEU A 407 -29.11 -2.97 0.57
N SER A 408 -29.33 -1.86 1.27
CA SER A 408 -30.35 -1.78 2.32
C SER A 408 -31.78 -1.92 1.80
N ALA A 409 -32.01 -1.71 0.49
CA ALA A 409 -33.30 -1.91 -0.15
C ALA A 409 -33.50 -3.33 -0.71
N MET A 410 -32.43 -4.13 -0.81
CA MET A 410 -32.45 -5.53 -1.28
C MET A 410 -32.51 -6.56 -0.14
N ASP A 411 -32.19 -6.13 1.09
CA ASP A 411 -32.43 -6.91 2.30
C ASP A 411 -33.92 -6.92 2.65
#